data_AF-E3EAG8-F1
#
_entry.id   AF-E3EAG8-F1
#
_cell.length_a   1.000
_cell.length_b   1.000
_cell.length_c   1.000
_cell.angle_alpha   90.00
_cell.angle_beta   90.00
_cell.angle_gamma   90.00
#
_symmetry.space_group_name_H-M   'P 1'
#
loop_
_entity.id
_entity.type
_entity.pdbx_description
1 polymer ?
#
loop_
_entity_poly.entity_id
_entity_poly.type
_entity_poly.pdbx_seq_one_letter_code
_entity_poly.pdbx_strand_id
1 'polypeptide(L)'
;MFNNKQVVIIDTGMDMTNQSLNKHVIDGVRFQFSGNEIIEDNDFQDDHGHGTSVADTIMQVFSEAQFYIIKIANEEGKTSTRLLQMALKKCLNLNIKYICISISVTSEGYYQQLSQITQQLVDQNKLIFVSVKNGSQSSYPASLPTVIGVNGQMFCSIESFLFSKSKEIQAVFDEAPIFVYTLAERFAFFKGTSKANALCVGRSMQLISSEVTNSVIYNKDITFSEVNDILERSALEYEVTVPKFKPILDADIDSNLVKKFGKSIEKAIYETTNLEIDIHSLYKFPFISELTGITFSNFDDFWSSLEKELNHTLNDYHNIHILNVCSLAALLKYLEELGI
;
A
#
# COMPACT_ATOMS: atom_id res chain seq x y z
N MET A 1 -23.21 -10.63 12.28
CA MET A 1 -22.17 -11.31 11.48
C MET A 1 -21.61 -10.29 10.52
N PHE A 2 -20.28 -10.20 10.49
CA PHE A 2 -19.59 -9.34 9.54
C PHE A 2 -19.51 -10.00 8.15
N ASN A 3 -19.52 -9.17 7.10
CA ASN A 3 -19.04 -9.61 5.79
C ASN A 3 -17.51 -9.56 5.79
N ASN A 4 -16.85 -10.71 5.66
CA ASN A 4 -15.39 -10.82 5.74
C ASN A 4 -14.65 -10.18 4.55
N LYS A 5 -15.37 -9.70 3.54
CA LYS A 5 -14.80 -9.02 2.38
C LYS A 5 -14.74 -7.50 2.55
N GLN A 6 -15.39 -6.93 3.57
CA GLN A 6 -15.52 -5.48 3.72
C GLN A 6 -14.46 -4.91 4.66
N VAL A 7 -13.83 -3.81 4.25
CA VAL A 7 -12.85 -3.07 5.04
C VAL A 7 -13.14 -1.57 4.97
N VAL A 8 -12.99 -0.88 6.10
CA VAL A 8 -12.97 0.57 6.16
C VAL A 8 -11.55 1.06 5.87
N ILE A 9 -11.38 1.99 4.94
CA ILE A 9 -10.12 2.70 4.71
C ILE A 9 -10.27 4.13 5.24
N ILE A 10 -9.47 4.48 6.25
CA ILE A 10 -9.40 5.83 6.82
C ILE A 10 -8.14 6.51 6.28
N ASP A 11 -8.29 7.33 5.24
CA ASP A 11 -7.16 7.87 4.46
C ASP A 11 -7.51 9.20 3.71
N THR A 12 -6.88 9.47 2.56
CA THR A 12 -7.11 10.65 1.69
C THR A 12 -8.34 10.56 0.79
N GLY A 13 -9.03 9.42 0.79
CA GLY A 13 -10.21 9.17 -0.06
C GLY A 13 -9.99 8.01 -1.03
N MET A 14 -10.83 7.95 -2.05
CA MET A 14 -10.73 6.97 -3.13
C MET A 14 -10.99 7.63 -4.48
N ASP A 15 -10.16 7.35 -5.48
CA ASP A 15 -10.42 7.83 -6.83
C ASP A 15 -11.58 7.07 -7.47
N MET A 16 -12.76 7.69 -7.50
CA MET A 16 -13.98 7.08 -8.03
C MET A 16 -14.01 7.05 -9.56
N THR A 17 -13.08 7.76 -10.22
CA THR A 17 -12.93 7.71 -11.67
C THR A 17 -12.21 6.43 -12.14
N ASN A 18 -11.48 5.76 -11.25
CA ASN A 18 -10.82 4.50 -11.54
C ASN A 18 -11.83 3.34 -11.65
N GLN A 19 -12.06 2.85 -12.87
CA GLN A 19 -13.05 1.80 -13.13
C GLN A 19 -12.67 0.43 -12.55
N SER A 20 -11.38 0.15 -12.39
CA SER A 20 -10.91 -1.11 -11.80
C SER A 20 -11.27 -1.18 -10.32
N LEU A 21 -11.18 -0.06 -9.60
CA LEU A 21 -11.36 -0.02 -8.15
C LEU A 21 -12.76 0.45 -7.71
N ASN A 22 -13.42 1.36 -8.44
CA ASN A 22 -14.69 1.95 -8.01
C ASN A 22 -15.81 0.91 -7.81
N LYS A 23 -15.79 -0.19 -8.57
CA LYS A 23 -16.73 -1.31 -8.46
C LYS A 23 -16.60 -2.08 -7.13
N HIS A 24 -15.49 -1.91 -6.42
CA HIS A 24 -15.24 -2.49 -5.09
C HIS A 24 -15.67 -1.54 -3.96
N VAL A 25 -15.97 -0.27 -4.24
CA VAL A 25 -16.40 0.70 -3.23
C VAL A 25 -17.88 0.50 -2.91
N ILE A 26 -18.19 0.24 -1.64
CA ILE A 26 -19.56 0.02 -1.19
C ILE A 26 -20.26 1.33 -0.81
N ASP A 27 -19.54 2.26 -0.17
CA ASP A 27 -20.02 3.58 0.26
C ASP A 27 -18.84 4.40 0.81
N GLY A 28 -19.05 5.66 1.18
CA GLY A 28 -18.04 6.45 1.85
C GLY A 28 -18.53 7.78 2.40
N VAL A 29 -17.72 8.39 3.26
CA VAL A 29 -17.94 9.72 3.83
C VAL A 29 -16.63 10.48 3.95
N ARG A 30 -16.71 11.79 4.09
CA ARG A 30 -15.59 12.66 4.47
C ARG A 30 -15.88 13.37 5.78
N PHE A 31 -14.86 13.43 6.64
CA PHE A 31 -14.83 14.35 7.77
C PHE A 31 -13.82 15.45 7.50
N GLN A 32 -14.25 16.70 7.62
CA GLN A 32 -13.41 17.87 7.44
C GLN A 32 -13.80 19.01 8.38
N PHE A 33 -12.93 19.99 8.54
CA PHE A 33 -13.25 21.20 9.29
C PHE A 33 -14.02 22.20 8.43
N SER A 34 -15.14 22.69 8.94
CA SER A 34 -15.82 23.90 8.47
C SER A 34 -15.67 24.96 9.56
N GLY A 35 -14.69 25.85 9.41
CA GLY A 35 -14.26 26.73 10.49
C GLY A 35 -13.72 25.93 11.69
N ASN A 36 -14.39 26.02 12.84
CA ASN A 36 -14.01 25.32 14.07
C ASN A 36 -14.78 24.00 14.30
N GLU A 37 -15.79 23.73 13.48
CA GLU A 37 -16.65 22.56 13.57
C GLU A 37 -16.17 21.47 12.62
N ILE A 38 -16.47 20.21 12.95
CA ILE A 38 -16.25 19.09 12.04
C ILE A 38 -17.59 18.75 11.41
N ILE A 39 -17.60 18.71 10.08
CA ILE A 39 -18.78 18.31 9.29
C ILE A 39 -18.54 16.94 8.66
N GLU A 40 -19.64 16.23 8.42
CA GLU A 40 -19.70 14.98 7.66
C GLU A 40 -20.39 15.27 6.32
N ASP A 41 -19.79 14.85 5.22
CA ASP A 41 -20.40 14.88 3.89
C ASP A 41 -20.03 13.62 3.10
N ASN A 42 -20.56 13.49 1.87
CA ASN A 42 -20.38 12.30 1.04
C ASN A 42 -19.28 12.48 -0.03
N ASP A 43 -18.40 13.48 0.10
CA ASP A 43 -17.33 13.74 -0.87
C ASP A 43 -16.03 13.06 -0.44
N PHE A 44 -15.96 11.76 -0.70
CA PHE A 44 -14.80 10.91 -0.39
C PHE A 44 -13.87 10.69 -1.60
N GLN A 45 -13.95 11.54 -2.63
CA GLN A 45 -13.04 11.50 -3.78
C GLN A 45 -11.60 11.75 -3.33
N ASP A 46 -10.65 10.95 -3.81
CA ASP A 46 -9.23 11.15 -3.55
C ASP A 46 -8.68 12.31 -4.40
N ASP A 47 -7.93 13.19 -3.77
CA ASP A 47 -7.20 14.33 -4.36
C ASP A 47 -5.70 14.26 -4.09
N HIS A 48 -5.24 13.23 -3.37
CA HIS A 48 -3.83 12.98 -3.07
C HIS A 48 -3.31 11.68 -3.74
N GLY A 49 -4.13 10.63 -3.80
CA GLY A 49 -3.79 9.33 -4.41
C GLY A 49 -3.31 8.26 -3.42
N HIS A 50 -3.09 8.61 -2.15
CA HIS A 50 -2.55 7.67 -1.16
C HIS A 50 -3.60 6.63 -0.74
N GLY A 51 -4.83 7.06 -0.45
CA GLY A 51 -5.94 6.16 -0.14
C GLY A 51 -6.27 5.21 -1.30
N THR A 52 -6.19 5.70 -2.54
CA THR A 52 -6.32 4.87 -3.75
C THR A 52 -5.23 3.80 -3.84
N SER A 53 -3.96 4.18 -3.59
CA SER A 53 -2.84 3.24 -3.57
C SER A 53 -2.97 2.17 -2.47
N VAL A 54 -3.50 2.56 -1.30
CA VAL A 54 -3.79 1.63 -0.19
C VAL A 54 -4.86 0.61 -0.59
N ALA A 55 -5.96 1.06 -1.19
CA ALA A 55 -7.06 0.19 -1.62
C ALA A 55 -6.57 -0.84 -2.67
N ASP A 56 -5.81 -0.38 -3.66
CA ASP A 56 -5.25 -1.23 -4.69
C ASP A 56 -4.26 -2.26 -4.14
N THR A 57 -3.40 -1.85 -3.20
CA THR A 57 -2.48 -2.78 -2.50
C THR A 57 -3.23 -3.88 -1.74
N ILE A 58 -4.36 -3.56 -1.10
CA ILE A 58 -5.21 -4.56 -0.45
C ILE A 58 -5.76 -5.55 -1.50
N MET A 59 -6.21 -5.04 -2.66
CA MET A 59 -6.76 -5.88 -3.73
C MET A 59 -5.73 -6.84 -4.34
N GLN A 60 -4.46 -6.46 -4.41
CA GLN A 60 -3.40 -7.37 -4.89
C GLN A 60 -3.25 -8.62 -4.03
N VAL A 61 -3.57 -8.54 -2.73
CA VAL A 61 -3.51 -9.68 -1.80
C VAL A 61 -4.86 -10.37 -1.68
N PHE A 62 -5.96 -9.59 -1.69
CA PHE A 62 -7.32 -10.09 -1.56
C PHE A 62 -8.25 -9.41 -2.56
N SER A 63 -8.34 -9.97 -3.77
CA SER A 63 -9.05 -9.39 -4.92
C SER A 63 -10.57 -9.22 -4.72
N GLU A 64 -11.15 -9.90 -3.73
CA GLU A 64 -12.58 -9.80 -3.40
C GLU A 64 -12.89 -8.70 -2.37
N ALA A 65 -11.89 -7.90 -1.96
CA ALA A 65 -12.06 -6.82 -1.01
C ALA A 65 -13.12 -5.80 -1.48
N GLN A 66 -13.88 -5.27 -0.52
CA GLN A 66 -14.88 -4.23 -0.70
C GLN A 66 -14.60 -3.09 0.29
N PHE A 67 -14.71 -1.84 -0.18
CA PHE A 67 -14.19 -0.69 0.54
C PHE A 67 -15.28 0.26 1.01
N TYR A 68 -15.29 0.56 2.30
CA TYR A 68 -15.98 1.74 2.84
C TYR A 68 -14.94 2.84 3.08
N ILE A 69 -15.09 3.97 2.42
CA ILE A 69 -14.06 5.01 2.43
C ILE A 69 -14.41 6.07 3.47
N ILE A 70 -13.46 6.38 4.36
CA ILE A 70 -13.56 7.52 5.27
C ILE A 70 -12.41 8.49 4.97
N LYS A 71 -12.69 9.52 4.20
CA LYS A 71 -11.72 10.57 3.89
C LYS A 71 -11.55 11.50 5.10
N ILE A 72 -10.33 11.60 5.62
CA ILE A 72 -9.98 12.53 6.72
C ILE A 72 -8.74 13.36 6.44
N ALA A 73 -8.00 13.06 5.38
CA ALA A 73 -6.85 13.83 4.95
C ALA A 73 -7.18 14.65 3.69
N ASN A 74 -6.55 15.82 3.57
CA ASN A 74 -6.69 16.70 2.42
C ASN A 74 -5.69 16.34 1.30
N GLU A 75 -5.69 17.14 0.22
CA GLU A 75 -4.79 17.02 -0.93
C GLU A 75 -3.28 17.04 -0.58
N GLU A 76 -2.90 17.55 0.59
CA GLU A 76 -1.51 17.55 1.08
C GLU A 76 -1.20 16.34 2.00
N GLY A 77 -2.14 15.41 2.16
CA GLY A 77 -2.03 14.26 3.05
C GLY A 77 -2.10 14.63 4.53
N LYS A 78 -2.58 15.83 4.86
CA LYS A 78 -2.65 16.35 6.23
C LYS A 78 -4.01 16.07 6.84
N THR A 79 -4.00 15.68 8.12
CA THR A 79 -5.20 15.46 8.92
C THR A 79 -4.99 15.91 10.37
N SER A 80 -5.97 15.68 11.24
CA SER A 80 -5.86 15.93 12.67
C SER A 80 -6.41 14.77 13.50
N THR A 81 -5.97 14.67 14.75
CA THR A 81 -6.49 13.67 15.70
C THR A 81 -8.00 13.79 15.91
N ARG A 82 -8.58 15.00 15.83
CA ARG A 82 -10.04 15.19 15.96
C ARG A 82 -10.82 14.57 14.80
N LEU A 83 -10.29 14.64 13.56
CA LEU A 83 -10.90 14.00 12.40
C LEU A 83 -10.80 12.47 12.51
N LEU A 84 -9.63 11.96 12.92
CA LEU A 84 -9.44 10.53 13.19
C LEU A 84 -10.43 10.01 14.25
N GLN A 85 -10.68 10.78 15.32
CA GLN A 85 -11.69 10.42 16.31
C GLN A 85 -13.09 10.32 15.73
N MET A 86 -13.48 11.24 14.83
CA MET A 86 -14.78 11.18 14.16
C MET A 86 -14.89 9.98 13.23
N ALA A 87 -13.83 9.64 12.49
CA ALA A 87 -13.76 8.44 11.68
C ALA A 87 -13.91 7.15 12.50
N LEU A 88 -13.20 7.04 13.63
CA LEU A 88 -13.33 5.90 14.55
C LEU A 88 -14.74 5.82 15.17
N LYS A 89 -15.37 6.96 15.47
CA LYS A 89 -16.77 7.01 15.93
C LYS A 89 -17.75 6.53 14.87
N LYS A 90 -17.54 6.89 13.60
CA LYS A 90 -18.32 6.36 12.49
C LYS A 90 -18.21 4.84 12.43
N CYS A 91 -17.00 4.29 12.61
CA CYS A 91 -16.74 2.85 12.58
C CYS A 91 -17.51 2.05 13.64
N LEU A 92 -17.85 2.63 14.80
CA LEU A 92 -18.69 1.98 15.82
C LEU A 92 -20.09 1.63 15.31
N ASN A 93 -20.60 2.38 14.32
CA ASN A 93 -21.93 2.22 13.76
C ASN A 93 -21.93 1.43 12.45
N LEU A 94 -20.76 1.20 11.83
CA LEU A 94 -20.64 0.42 10.61
C LEU A 94 -20.58 -1.07 10.94
N ASN A 95 -21.34 -1.91 10.24
CA ASN A 95 -21.22 -3.37 10.37
C ASN A 95 -20.05 -3.93 9.52
N ILE A 96 -18.85 -3.35 9.69
CA ILE A 96 -17.62 -3.72 8.98
C ILE A 96 -16.54 -4.10 9.98
N LYS A 97 -15.84 -5.21 9.73
CA LYS A 97 -14.88 -5.81 10.66
C LYS A 97 -13.50 -5.16 10.61
N TYR A 98 -12.97 -5.00 9.39
CA TYR A 98 -11.60 -4.55 9.17
C TYR A 98 -11.56 -3.03 9.06
N ILE A 99 -10.59 -2.40 9.72
CA ILE A 99 -10.35 -0.96 9.66
C ILE A 99 -8.86 -0.76 9.37
N CYS A 100 -8.56 -0.18 8.22
CA CYS A 100 -7.22 0.17 7.75
C CYS A 100 -6.97 1.66 7.98
N ILE A 101 -5.94 1.98 8.74
CA ILE A 101 -5.55 3.36 9.06
C ILE A 101 -4.07 3.55 8.70
N SER A 102 -3.80 4.18 7.57
CA SER A 102 -2.44 4.47 7.12
C SER A 102 -2.05 5.92 7.43
N ILE A 103 -2.40 6.35 8.65
CA ILE A 103 -2.21 7.71 9.16
C ILE A 103 -1.61 7.62 10.56
N SER A 104 -0.56 8.40 10.82
CA SER A 104 -0.02 8.63 12.16
C SER A 104 -0.35 10.06 12.62
N VAL A 105 -0.75 10.22 13.89
CA VAL A 105 -1.06 11.53 14.47
C VAL A 105 -0.15 11.85 15.65
N THR A 106 0.23 13.12 15.78
CA THR A 106 1.12 13.60 16.83
C THR A 106 0.31 14.28 17.93
N SER A 107 -0.19 13.53 18.92
CA SER A 107 -0.68 14.14 20.17
C SER A 107 -0.97 13.10 21.25
N GLU A 108 -0.11 13.04 22.27
CA GLU A 108 -0.34 12.25 23.49
C GLU A 108 -1.61 12.69 24.24
N GLY A 109 -2.03 13.95 24.08
CA GLY A 109 -3.22 14.51 24.74
C GLY A 109 -4.55 13.87 24.33
N TYR A 110 -4.55 13.06 23.27
CA TYR A 110 -5.71 12.29 22.82
C TYR A 110 -5.62 10.78 23.09
N TYR A 111 -4.58 10.33 23.80
CA TYR A 111 -4.35 8.92 24.08
C TYR A 111 -5.58 8.26 24.71
N GLN A 112 -6.15 8.87 25.76
CA GLN A 112 -7.26 8.28 26.50
C GLN A 112 -8.50 8.12 25.61
N GLN A 113 -8.83 9.12 24.79
CA GLN A 113 -10.00 9.07 23.91
C GLN A 113 -9.79 8.05 22.78
N LEU A 114 -8.59 8.00 22.19
CA LEU A 114 -8.27 7.01 21.16
C LEU A 114 -8.28 5.59 21.75
N SER A 115 -7.69 5.38 22.92
CA SER A 115 -7.69 4.10 23.62
C SER A 115 -9.10 3.62 23.95
N GLN A 116 -9.97 4.52 24.45
CA GLN A 116 -11.36 4.18 24.75
C GLN A 116 -12.14 3.77 23.51
N ILE A 117 -11.99 4.49 22.40
CA ILE A 117 -12.76 4.19 21.19
C ILE A 117 -12.24 2.93 20.48
N THR A 118 -10.93 2.70 20.44
CA THR A 118 -10.37 1.47 19.87
C THR A 118 -10.73 0.26 20.73
N GLN A 119 -10.82 0.41 22.06
CA GLN A 119 -11.35 -0.65 22.93
C GLN A 119 -12.81 -0.99 22.58
N GLN A 120 -13.67 0.01 22.42
CA GLN A 120 -15.08 -0.24 22.03
C GLN A 120 -15.20 -0.96 20.68
N LEU A 121 -14.34 -0.62 19.71
CA LEU A 121 -14.29 -1.30 18.42
C LEU A 121 -13.85 -2.76 18.57
N VAL A 122 -12.83 -3.04 19.41
CA VAL A 122 -12.38 -4.41 19.71
C VAL A 122 -13.47 -5.20 20.43
N ASP A 123 -14.20 -4.59 21.37
CA ASP A 123 -15.33 -5.22 22.08
C ASP A 123 -16.47 -5.60 21.11
N GLN A 124 -16.56 -4.93 19.95
CA GLN A 124 -17.43 -5.27 18.83
C GLN A 124 -16.82 -6.28 17.84
N ASN A 125 -15.70 -6.94 18.19
CA ASN A 125 -14.92 -7.85 17.34
C ASN A 125 -14.38 -7.23 16.05
N LYS A 126 -14.10 -5.92 16.04
CA LYS A 126 -13.46 -5.23 14.93
C LYS A 126 -11.94 -5.30 15.05
N LEU A 127 -11.28 -5.26 13.90
CA LEU A 127 -9.83 -5.31 13.77
C LEU A 127 -9.34 -3.98 13.22
N ILE A 128 -8.35 -3.40 13.90
CA ILE A 128 -7.81 -2.09 13.56
C ILE A 128 -6.34 -2.27 13.22
N PHE A 129 -5.97 -1.96 11.99
CA PHE A 129 -4.62 -2.06 11.46
C PHE A 129 -4.07 -0.66 11.26
N VAL A 130 -2.93 -0.36 11.87
CA VAL A 130 -2.37 0.99 11.87
C VAL A 130 -0.90 0.96 11.48
N SER A 131 -0.54 1.71 10.43
CA SER A 131 0.86 1.88 10.03
C SER A 131 1.61 2.72 11.06
N VAL A 132 2.82 2.29 11.42
CA VAL A 132 3.78 3.13 12.14
C VAL A 132 4.20 4.31 11.26
N LYS A 133 4.53 5.46 11.86
CA LYS A 133 5.07 6.60 11.13
C LYS A 133 6.38 6.20 10.44
N ASN A 134 6.49 6.46 9.14
CA ASN A 134 7.72 6.20 8.37
C ASN A 134 8.98 6.69 9.10
N GLY A 135 9.99 5.83 9.19
CA GLY A 135 11.27 6.12 9.86
C GLY A 135 11.22 6.13 11.39
N SER A 136 10.09 5.78 12.01
CA SER A 136 9.93 5.67 13.46
C SER A 136 9.86 4.21 13.90
N GLN A 137 10.24 3.92 15.15
CA GLN A 137 10.08 2.58 15.73
C GLN A 137 8.66 2.32 16.25
N SER A 138 7.96 3.41 16.60
CA SER A 138 6.58 3.39 17.06
C SER A 138 5.90 4.72 16.75
N SER A 139 4.56 4.73 16.73
CA SER A 139 3.77 5.95 16.60
C SER A 139 2.36 5.73 17.12
N TYR A 140 1.64 6.81 17.38
CA TYR A 140 0.22 6.74 17.73
C TYR A 140 -0.68 6.92 16.49
N PRO A 141 -1.75 6.11 16.34
CA PRO A 141 -2.26 5.12 17.29
C PRO A 141 -1.67 3.69 17.15
N ALA A 142 -0.64 3.47 16.34
CA ALA A 142 -0.06 2.13 16.09
C ALA A 142 0.46 1.40 17.34
N SER A 143 0.85 2.15 18.38
CA SER A 143 1.28 1.63 19.68
C SER A 143 0.14 1.21 20.63
N LEU A 144 -1.14 1.41 20.27
CA LEU A 144 -2.23 1.04 21.17
C LEU A 144 -2.38 -0.49 21.26
N PRO A 145 -2.59 -1.07 22.46
CA PRO A 145 -2.72 -2.52 22.63
C PRO A 145 -3.99 -3.11 21.97
N THR A 146 -4.94 -2.25 21.62
CA THR A 146 -6.21 -2.57 20.95
C THR A 146 -6.14 -2.45 19.43
N VAL A 147 -4.94 -2.25 18.87
CA VAL A 147 -4.70 -2.25 17.42
C VAL A 147 -3.61 -3.26 17.06
N ILE A 148 -3.56 -3.63 15.79
CA ILE A 148 -2.41 -4.30 15.18
C ILE A 148 -1.54 -3.21 14.58
N GLY A 149 -0.45 -2.87 15.28
CA GLY A 149 0.57 -1.95 14.79
C GLY A 149 1.42 -2.63 13.72
N VAL A 150 1.61 -1.94 12.59
CA VAL A 150 2.33 -2.48 11.42
C VAL A 150 3.54 -1.61 11.08
N ASN A 151 4.72 -2.23 11.07
CA ASN A 151 5.95 -1.62 10.57
C ASN A 151 6.36 -2.19 9.20
N GLY A 152 7.30 -1.51 8.55
CA GLY A 152 7.87 -1.87 7.27
C GLY A 152 9.27 -2.46 7.37
N GLN A 153 9.56 -3.46 6.55
CA GLN A 153 10.91 -3.95 6.28
C GLN A 153 10.99 -4.39 4.82
N MET A 154 12.15 -4.29 4.17
CA MET A 154 12.31 -4.79 2.80
C MET A 154 12.40 -6.33 2.80
N PHE A 155 11.33 -6.98 2.33
CA PHE A 155 11.26 -8.41 1.99
C PHE A 155 11.29 -8.65 0.48
N CYS A 156 10.80 -7.70 -0.31
CA CYS A 156 10.49 -7.85 -1.74
C CYS A 156 9.52 -9.02 -2.01
N SER A 157 8.50 -9.17 -1.15
CA SER A 157 7.47 -10.21 -1.24
C SER A 157 6.17 -9.68 -0.64
N ILE A 158 5.04 -9.96 -1.30
CA ILE A 158 3.70 -9.62 -0.79
C ILE A 158 3.14 -10.66 0.18
N GLU A 159 3.77 -11.83 0.29
CA GLU A 159 3.30 -12.95 1.11
C GLU A 159 4.05 -13.09 2.44
N SER A 160 5.30 -12.64 2.47
CA SER A 160 6.19 -12.79 3.62
C SER A 160 5.95 -11.71 4.65
N PHE A 161 5.85 -12.10 5.92
CA PHE A 161 5.71 -11.17 7.04
C PHE A 161 6.20 -11.78 8.35
N LEU A 162 6.49 -10.90 9.31
CA LEU A 162 6.78 -11.26 10.69
C LEU A 162 5.62 -10.81 11.57
N PHE A 163 5.31 -11.59 12.59
CA PHE A 163 4.27 -11.26 13.55
C PHE A 163 4.62 -11.78 14.95
N SER A 164 4.37 -10.97 15.98
CA SER A 164 4.54 -11.37 17.37
C SER A 164 3.56 -10.61 18.25
N LYS A 165 2.55 -11.29 18.79
CA LYS A 165 1.48 -10.65 19.59
C LYS A 165 1.98 -10.10 20.94
N SER A 166 3.18 -10.49 21.35
CA SER A 166 3.87 -10.01 22.56
C SER A 166 4.58 -8.67 22.38
N LYS A 167 4.74 -8.16 21.15
CA LYS A 167 5.39 -6.88 20.87
C LYS A 167 4.36 -5.74 20.89
N GLU A 168 4.84 -4.51 21.15
CA GLU A 168 4.02 -3.30 21.04
C GLU A 168 3.55 -3.07 19.59
N ILE A 169 4.49 -3.14 18.64
CA ILE A 169 4.20 -3.18 17.21
C ILE A 169 4.32 -4.63 16.76
N GLN A 170 3.19 -5.25 16.48
CA GLN A 170 3.06 -6.70 16.34
C GLN A 170 3.49 -7.21 14.97
N ALA A 171 3.23 -6.45 13.91
CA ALA A 171 3.37 -6.89 12.54
C ALA A 171 4.51 -6.16 11.80
N VAL A 172 5.24 -6.89 10.96
CA VAL A 172 6.21 -6.32 10.01
C VAL A 172 5.93 -6.90 8.63
N PHE A 173 5.62 -6.04 7.67
CA PHE A 173 5.29 -6.38 6.28
C PHE A 173 6.25 -5.69 5.31
N ASP A 174 6.22 -6.12 4.04
CA ASP A 174 7.13 -5.57 3.03
C ASP A 174 6.89 -4.07 2.80
N GLU A 175 7.96 -3.28 2.77
CA GLU A 175 7.89 -1.84 2.49
C GLU A 175 8.50 -1.44 1.12
N ALA A 176 9.06 -2.38 0.38
CA ALA A 176 9.68 -2.11 -0.92
C ALA A 176 8.66 -1.55 -1.93
N PRO A 177 9.05 -0.65 -2.84
CA PRO A 177 8.09 -0.08 -3.79
C PRO A 177 7.40 -1.13 -4.67
N ILE A 178 6.07 -1.01 -4.78
CA ILE A 178 5.22 -1.75 -5.74
C ILE A 178 4.52 -0.76 -6.66
N PHE A 179 4.16 -1.18 -7.86
CA PHE A 179 3.43 -0.35 -8.82
C PHE A 179 1.92 -0.58 -8.66
N VAL A 180 1.19 0.47 -8.32
CA VAL A 180 -0.24 0.44 -7.95
C VAL A 180 -0.98 1.59 -8.59
N TYR A 181 -2.30 1.47 -8.67
CA TYR A 181 -3.17 2.57 -9.04
C TYR A 181 -3.04 3.78 -8.10
N THR A 182 -3.07 4.95 -8.71
CA THR A 182 -3.22 6.27 -8.09
C THR A 182 -4.36 7.02 -8.79
N LEU A 183 -4.35 8.36 -8.75
CA LEU A 183 -5.37 9.21 -9.36
C LEU A 183 -5.46 9.05 -10.88
N ALA A 184 -6.67 9.20 -11.42
CA ALA A 184 -7.00 9.28 -12.84
C ALA A 184 -6.57 8.05 -13.67
N GLU A 185 -6.81 6.84 -13.14
CA GLU A 185 -6.42 5.55 -13.75
C GLU A 185 -4.91 5.37 -13.98
N ARG A 186 -4.10 6.25 -13.39
CA ARG A 186 -2.63 6.21 -13.48
C ARG A 186 -2.04 5.22 -12.50
N PHE A 187 -0.80 4.85 -12.75
CA PHE A 187 0.01 4.06 -11.81
C PHE A 187 1.15 4.89 -11.20
N ALA A 188 1.55 4.54 -9.98
CA ALA A 188 2.72 5.09 -9.32
C ALA A 188 3.38 4.06 -8.41
N PHE A 189 4.66 4.27 -8.08
CA PHE A 189 5.34 3.45 -7.09
C PHE A 189 4.92 3.84 -5.66
N PHE A 190 4.30 2.91 -4.94
CA PHE A 190 3.88 3.04 -3.55
C PHE A 190 4.77 2.21 -2.62
N LYS A 191 5.17 2.78 -1.47
CA LYS A 191 6.16 2.19 -0.56
C LYS A 191 5.93 2.59 0.90
N GLY A 192 6.74 2.03 1.80
CA GLY A 192 6.78 2.42 3.21
C GLY A 192 5.75 1.70 4.07
N THR A 193 5.56 2.20 5.29
CA THR A 193 4.71 1.54 6.30
C THR A 193 3.23 1.54 5.93
N SER A 194 2.75 2.52 5.17
CA SER A 194 1.38 2.53 4.63
C SER A 194 1.10 1.33 3.72
N LYS A 195 2.08 0.99 2.85
CA LYS A 195 2.03 -0.20 2.01
C LYS A 195 2.08 -1.48 2.85
N ALA A 196 2.99 -1.54 3.81
CA ALA A 196 3.09 -2.67 4.74
C ALA A 196 1.76 -2.92 5.49
N ASN A 197 1.09 -1.84 5.93
CA ASN A 197 -0.23 -1.91 6.57
C ASN A 197 -1.32 -2.44 5.63
N ALA A 198 -1.35 -1.97 4.38
CA ALA A 198 -2.27 -2.46 3.36
C ALA A 198 -2.07 -3.96 3.08
N LEU A 199 -0.83 -4.42 2.96
CA LEU A 199 -0.50 -5.85 2.84
C LEU A 199 -0.95 -6.64 4.08
N CYS A 200 -0.76 -6.10 5.28
CA CYS A 200 -1.21 -6.74 6.53
C CYS A 200 -2.72 -6.94 6.56
N VAL A 201 -3.49 -5.92 6.15
CA VAL A 201 -4.95 -5.98 6.04
C VAL A 201 -5.37 -7.04 5.02
N GLY A 202 -4.84 -6.98 3.80
CA GLY A 202 -5.17 -7.93 2.73
C GLY A 202 -4.83 -9.38 3.12
N ARG A 203 -3.65 -9.60 3.71
CA ARG A 203 -3.22 -10.93 4.19
C ARG A 203 -4.11 -11.44 5.32
N SER A 204 -4.52 -10.56 6.24
CA SER A 204 -5.45 -10.92 7.31
C SER A 204 -6.81 -11.34 6.74
N MET A 205 -7.36 -10.58 5.78
CA MET A 205 -8.62 -10.92 5.11
C MET A 205 -8.54 -12.27 4.39
N GLN A 206 -7.43 -12.53 3.70
CA GLN A 206 -7.18 -13.79 2.99
C GLN A 206 -7.09 -15.00 3.94
N LEU A 207 -6.29 -14.91 4.99
CA LEU A 207 -6.12 -15.98 5.98
C LEU A 207 -7.44 -16.27 6.70
N ILE A 208 -8.12 -15.23 7.17
CA ILE A 208 -9.40 -15.38 7.88
C ILE A 208 -10.48 -15.96 6.96
N SER A 209 -10.56 -15.53 5.71
CA SER A 209 -11.52 -16.09 4.74
C SER A 209 -11.24 -17.57 4.49
N SER A 210 -9.96 -17.97 4.40
CA SER A 210 -9.56 -19.36 4.22
C SER A 210 -9.95 -20.25 5.41
N GLU A 211 -9.78 -19.76 6.64
CA GLU A 211 -10.20 -20.47 7.86
C GLU A 211 -11.71 -20.68 7.96
N VAL A 212 -12.49 -19.68 7.54
CA VAL A 212 -13.95 -19.77 7.53
C VAL A 212 -14.42 -20.78 6.47
N THR A 213 -13.76 -20.86 5.31
CA THR A 213 -14.11 -21.80 4.23
C THR A 213 -13.69 -23.25 4.53
N ASN A 214 -12.54 -23.47 5.19
CA ASN A 214 -11.93 -24.81 5.33
C ASN A 214 -12.42 -25.65 6.52
N SER A 215 -13.44 -25.22 7.27
CA SER A 215 -14.09 -25.91 8.41
C SER A 215 -13.42 -25.68 9.78
N VAL A 216 -14.16 -25.08 10.73
CA VAL A 216 -14.22 -25.30 12.22
C VAL A 216 -15.07 -24.19 12.88
N ILE A 217 -15.15 -22.99 12.30
CA ILE A 217 -15.86 -21.83 12.88
C ILE A 217 -17.19 -21.58 12.15
N TYR A 218 -18.12 -22.54 12.20
CA TYR A 218 -19.50 -22.25 11.81
C TYR A 218 -20.13 -21.38 12.90
N ASN A 219 -20.53 -20.15 12.54
CA ASN A 219 -21.38 -19.24 13.33
C ASN A 219 -20.74 -18.40 14.46
N LYS A 220 -19.43 -18.20 14.52
CA LYS A 220 -18.83 -17.24 15.47
C LYS A 220 -17.97 -16.20 14.76
N ASP A 221 -18.18 -14.93 15.08
CA ASP A 221 -17.30 -13.84 14.65
C ASP A 221 -15.93 -14.04 15.33
N ILE A 222 -14.86 -14.24 14.53
CA ILE A 222 -13.48 -14.40 15.03
C ILE A 222 -13.07 -13.13 15.80
N THR A 223 -12.62 -13.29 17.02
CA THR A 223 -12.22 -12.23 17.96
C THR A 223 -10.85 -11.63 17.62
N PHE A 224 -10.51 -10.49 18.21
CA PHE A 224 -9.18 -9.88 18.08
C PHE A 224 -8.05 -10.82 18.52
N SER A 225 -8.23 -11.54 19.64
CA SER A 225 -7.23 -12.50 20.12
C SER A 225 -7.01 -13.65 19.13
N GLU A 226 -8.10 -14.23 18.62
CA GLU A 226 -8.02 -15.35 17.66
C GLU A 226 -7.34 -14.90 16.36
N VAL A 227 -7.51 -13.65 15.91
CA VAL A 227 -6.78 -13.11 14.75
C VAL A 227 -5.29 -12.97 15.01
N ASN A 228 -4.89 -12.48 16.19
CA ASN A 228 -3.48 -12.42 16.56
C ASN A 228 -2.84 -13.81 16.54
N ASP A 229 -3.55 -14.83 17.02
CA ASP A 229 -3.07 -16.23 16.98
C ASP A 229 -2.93 -16.75 15.54
N ILE A 230 -3.88 -16.40 14.65
CA ILE A 230 -3.82 -16.77 13.22
C ILE A 230 -2.63 -16.12 12.51
N LEU A 231 -2.37 -14.84 12.79
CA LEU A 231 -1.25 -14.13 12.18
C LEU A 231 0.09 -14.66 12.71
N GLU A 232 0.20 -14.88 14.01
CA GLU A 232 1.43 -15.40 14.63
C GLU A 232 1.81 -16.78 14.10
N ARG A 233 0.86 -17.72 13.96
CA ARG A 233 1.13 -19.06 13.41
C ARG A 233 1.42 -19.08 11.90
N SER A 234 1.03 -18.02 11.19
CA SER A 234 1.20 -17.91 9.73
C SER A 234 2.41 -17.06 9.34
N ALA A 235 3.04 -16.40 10.32
CA ALA A 235 4.24 -15.59 10.14
C ALA A 235 5.49 -16.47 10.00
N LEU A 236 6.55 -15.88 9.47
CA LEU A 236 7.85 -16.53 9.41
C LEU A 236 8.45 -16.68 10.82
N GLU A 237 9.05 -17.85 11.09
CA GLU A 237 9.65 -18.17 12.40
C GLU A 237 10.92 -17.34 12.71
N TYR A 238 11.60 -16.84 11.67
CA TYR A 238 12.88 -16.12 11.78
C TYR A 238 12.83 -14.83 10.99
N GLU A 239 13.65 -13.85 11.40
CA GLU A 239 13.82 -12.60 10.65
C GLU A 239 14.27 -12.89 9.21
N VAL A 240 13.58 -12.30 8.24
CA VAL A 240 13.97 -12.38 6.84
C VAL A 240 15.27 -11.61 6.67
N THR A 241 16.30 -12.29 6.15
CA THR A 241 17.50 -11.58 5.70
C THR A 241 17.09 -10.67 4.57
N VAL A 242 17.21 -9.35 4.77
CA VAL A 242 16.97 -8.36 3.72
C VAL A 242 17.74 -8.83 2.48
N PRO A 243 17.08 -8.97 1.31
CA PRO A 243 17.76 -9.38 0.10
C PRO A 243 19.01 -8.54 -0.08
N LYS A 244 20.18 -9.18 -0.12
CA LYS A 244 21.43 -8.47 -0.42
C LYS A 244 21.31 -8.00 -1.85
N PHE A 245 20.99 -6.73 -2.03
CA PHE A 245 21.12 -6.05 -3.31
C PHE A 245 22.60 -6.15 -3.70
N LYS A 246 22.92 -7.00 -4.68
CA LYS A 246 24.22 -6.89 -5.35
C LYS A 246 24.29 -5.44 -5.87
N PRO A 247 25.32 -4.68 -5.50
CA PRO A 247 25.48 -3.33 -6.03
C PRO A 247 25.36 -3.37 -7.56
N ILE A 248 24.61 -2.39 -8.09
CA ILE A 248 24.34 -2.17 -9.53
C ILE A 248 25.63 -2.21 -10.37
N LEU A 249 26.78 -1.94 -9.73
CA LEU A 249 28.12 -1.91 -10.32
C LEU A 249 28.63 -3.25 -10.88
N ASP A 250 28.06 -4.40 -10.48
CA ASP A 250 28.58 -5.74 -10.82
C ASP A 250 27.67 -6.57 -11.75
N ALA A 251 26.59 -6.00 -12.28
CA ALA A 251 25.76 -6.72 -13.25
C ALA A 251 26.33 -6.57 -14.66
N ASP A 252 26.72 -7.69 -15.29
CA ASP A 252 27.06 -7.72 -16.71
C ASP A 252 25.86 -7.24 -17.53
N ILE A 253 25.97 -6.03 -18.10
CA ILE A 253 24.97 -5.49 -19.03
C ILE A 253 25.17 -6.18 -20.37
N ASP A 254 24.15 -6.93 -20.81
CA ASP A 254 24.18 -7.60 -22.10
C ASP A 254 24.14 -6.58 -23.24
N SER A 255 25.26 -6.47 -23.96
CA SER A 255 25.40 -5.58 -25.11
C SER A 255 24.39 -5.86 -26.23
N ASN A 256 23.87 -7.08 -26.36
CA ASN A 256 22.82 -7.41 -27.32
C ASN A 256 21.48 -6.83 -26.90
N LEU A 257 21.15 -6.87 -25.61
CA LEU A 257 19.93 -6.25 -25.09
C LEU A 257 20.01 -4.72 -25.20
N VAL A 258 21.18 -4.12 -24.95
CA VAL A 258 21.38 -2.67 -25.16
C VAL A 258 21.19 -2.30 -26.63
N LYS A 259 21.73 -3.08 -27.57
CA LYS A 259 21.49 -2.86 -29.01
C LYS A 259 20.02 -2.98 -29.37
N LYS A 260 19.30 -3.91 -28.74
CA LYS A 260 17.89 -4.18 -29.00
C LYS A 260 16.97 -3.09 -28.45
N PHE A 261 17.15 -2.69 -27.19
CA PHE A 261 16.20 -1.84 -26.46
C PHE A 261 16.71 -0.43 -26.15
N GLY A 262 18.02 -0.18 -26.24
CA GLY A 262 18.64 1.05 -25.74
C GLY A 262 18.08 2.32 -26.37
N LYS A 263 17.88 2.35 -27.69
CA LYS A 263 17.32 3.51 -28.40
C LYS A 263 15.86 3.79 -28.02
N SER A 264 15.05 2.75 -27.84
CA SER A 264 13.67 2.88 -27.36
C SER A 264 13.63 3.44 -25.93
N ILE A 265 14.53 2.98 -25.06
CA ILE A 265 14.64 3.48 -23.67
C ILE A 265 15.07 4.96 -23.66
N GLU A 266 16.09 5.35 -24.44
CA GLU A 266 16.53 6.75 -24.55
C GLU A 266 15.40 7.66 -25.03
N LYS A 267 14.65 7.22 -26.06
CA LYS A 267 13.54 8.00 -26.60
C LYS A 267 12.38 8.10 -25.62
N ALA A 268 12.04 7.02 -24.93
CA ALA A 268 11.01 7.05 -23.88
C ALA A 268 11.39 8.00 -22.73
N ILE A 269 12.65 8.00 -22.30
CA ILE A 269 13.15 8.98 -21.32
C ILE A 269 12.96 10.40 -21.86
N TYR A 270 13.39 10.67 -23.09
CA TYR A 270 13.28 11.99 -23.69
C TYR A 270 11.82 12.47 -23.78
N GLU A 271 10.89 11.61 -24.21
CA GLU A 271 9.47 11.97 -24.27
C GLU A 271 8.86 12.29 -22.90
N THR A 272 9.31 11.61 -21.85
CA THR A 272 8.82 11.83 -20.48
C THR A 272 9.45 13.05 -19.81
N THR A 273 10.75 13.29 -20.01
CA THR A 273 11.52 14.23 -19.18
C THR A 273 12.18 15.37 -19.97
N ASN A 274 12.18 15.31 -21.30
CA ASN A 274 12.95 16.16 -22.20
C ASN A 274 14.48 16.10 -21.97
N LEU A 275 14.99 15.04 -21.34
CA LEU A 275 16.42 14.83 -21.14
C LEU A 275 16.97 13.92 -22.24
N GLU A 276 17.99 14.41 -22.97
CA GLU A 276 18.79 13.58 -23.87
C GLU A 276 19.86 12.83 -23.08
N ILE A 277 19.87 11.50 -23.21
CA ILE A 277 20.76 10.63 -22.45
C ILE A 277 21.42 9.63 -23.39
N ASP A 278 22.71 9.39 -23.16
CA ASP A 278 23.40 8.21 -23.70
C ASP A 278 23.12 7.02 -22.79
N ILE A 279 22.52 5.95 -23.32
CA ILE A 279 22.19 4.74 -22.56
C ILE A 279 23.40 4.16 -21.80
N HIS A 280 24.62 4.33 -22.34
CA HIS A 280 25.85 3.87 -21.69
C HIS A 280 26.18 4.61 -20.40
N SER A 281 25.68 5.84 -20.24
CA SER A 281 25.82 6.59 -18.99
C SER A 281 25.09 5.90 -17.84
N LEU A 282 24.01 5.16 -18.11
CA LEU A 282 23.15 4.53 -17.09
C LEU A 282 23.74 3.23 -16.51
N TYR A 283 24.91 2.77 -16.97
CA TYR A 283 25.48 1.48 -16.58
C TYR A 283 25.81 1.38 -15.08
N LYS A 284 26.10 2.51 -14.45
CA LYS A 284 26.56 2.58 -13.06
C LYS A 284 25.63 3.38 -12.14
N PHE A 285 24.51 3.85 -12.66
CA PHE A 285 23.57 4.67 -11.91
C PHE A 285 22.20 4.00 -11.80
N PRO A 286 21.43 4.27 -10.72
CA PRO A 286 20.04 3.87 -10.65
C PRO A 286 19.25 4.41 -11.83
N PHE A 287 18.36 3.58 -12.37
CA PHE A 287 17.54 3.98 -13.52
C PHE A 287 16.52 5.04 -13.13
N ILE A 288 15.89 4.90 -11.98
CA ILE A 288 15.02 5.93 -11.39
C ILE A 288 15.93 6.89 -10.61
N SER A 289 16.31 8.01 -11.22
CA SER A 289 17.27 8.96 -10.65
C SER A 289 17.17 10.35 -11.29
N GLU A 290 17.85 11.33 -10.69
CA GLU A 290 17.98 12.67 -11.28
C GLU A 290 18.63 12.65 -12.66
N LEU A 291 19.51 11.66 -12.93
CA LEU A 291 20.17 11.52 -14.23
C LEU A 291 19.16 11.27 -15.35
N THR A 292 18.17 10.40 -15.10
CA THR A 292 17.11 10.09 -16.08
C THR A 292 15.93 11.05 -16.01
N GLY A 293 15.78 11.77 -14.90
CA GLY A 293 14.57 12.53 -14.57
C GLY A 293 13.36 11.63 -14.27
N ILE A 294 13.54 10.31 -14.25
CA ILE A 294 12.50 9.36 -13.92
C ILE A 294 12.37 9.26 -12.41
N THR A 295 11.15 9.41 -11.93
CA THR A 295 10.76 9.39 -10.53
C THR A 295 9.65 8.36 -10.32
N PHE A 296 9.24 8.15 -9.07
CA PHE A 296 8.11 7.28 -8.76
C PHE A 296 6.76 7.80 -9.25
N SER A 297 6.66 9.11 -9.53
CA SER A 297 5.41 9.75 -9.94
C SER A 297 5.24 9.82 -11.46
N ASN A 298 6.33 9.85 -12.23
CA ASN A 298 6.27 9.90 -13.70
C ASN A 298 6.68 8.57 -14.37
N PHE A 299 6.94 7.52 -13.59
CA PHE A 299 7.33 6.23 -14.16
C PHE A 299 6.27 5.67 -15.11
N ASP A 300 4.98 5.91 -14.85
CA ASP A 300 3.88 5.50 -15.73
C ASP A 300 3.92 6.21 -17.10
N ASP A 301 4.36 7.47 -17.15
CA ASP A 301 4.59 8.17 -18.43
C ASP A 301 5.74 7.54 -19.21
N PHE A 302 6.84 7.25 -18.51
CA PHE A 302 7.99 6.57 -19.11
C PHE A 302 7.62 5.19 -19.64
N TRP A 303 6.91 4.40 -18.83
CA TRP A 303 6.47 3.07 -19.23
C TRP A 303 5.55 3.15 -20.45
N SER A 304 4.57 4.06 -20.43
CA SER A 304 3.66 4.29 -21.56
C SER A 304 4.38 4.72 -22.84
N SER A 305 5.43 5.54 -22.76
CA SER A 305 6.27 5.88 -23.92
C SER A 305 7.11 4.69 -24.39
N LEU A 306 7.66 3.91 -23.47
CA LEU A 306 8.44 2.73 -23.80
C LEU A 306 7.59 1.67 -24.52
N GLU A 307 6.38 1.42 -24.07
CA GLU A 307 5.42 0.52 -24.73
C GLU A 307 5.12 0.93 -26.18
N LYS A 308 4.96 2.23 -26.44
CA LYS A 308 4.78 2.77 -27.80
C LYS A 308 6.01 2.52 -28.66
N GLU A 309 7.21 2.76 -28.14
CA GLU A 309 8.46 2.53 -28.86
C GLU A 309 8.72 1.05 -29.16
N LEU A 310 8.25 0.16 -28.28
CA LEU A 310 8.40 -1.29 -28.42
C LEU A 310 7.23 -1.95 -29.17
N ASN A 311 6.16 -1.20 -29.44
CA ASN A 311 4.90 -1.72 -29.98
C ASN A 311 4.39 -2.93 -29.17
N HIS A 312 4.47 -2.83 -27.85
CA HIS A 312 4.06 -3.87 -26.90
C HIS A 312 3.39 -3.24 -25.69
N THR A 313 2.25 -3.77 -25.28
CA THR A 313 1.49 -3.32 -24.11
C THR A 313 1.40 -4.44 -23.09
N LEU A 314 1.74 -4.13 -21.84
CA LEU A 314 1.60 -5.04 -20.72
C LEU A 314 0.13 -5.11 -20.28
N ASN A 315 -0.38 -6.32 -20.08
CA ASN A 315 -1.79 -6.51 -19.70
C ASN A 315 -2.08 -6.08 -18.25
N ASP A 316 -1.05 -6.11 -17.39
CA ASP A 316 -1.20 -5.85 -15.96
C ASP A 316 0.08 -5.25 -15.39
N TYR A 317 0.01 -3.96 -15.06
CA TYR A 317 1.12 -3.15 -14.58
C TYR A 317 1.56 -3.51 -13.16
N HIS A 318 0.72 -4.20 -12.37
CA HIS A 318 1.10 -4.66 -11.02
C HIS A 318 2.27 -5.64 -11.04
N ASN A 319 2.54 -6.28 -12.19
CA ASN A 319 3.69 -7.17 -12.38
C ASN A 319 5.04 -6.44 -12.47
N ILE A 320 5.03 -5.11 -12.60
CA ILE A 320 6.25 -4.30 -12.60
C ILE A 320 6.72 -4.13 -11.15
N HIS A 321 7.71 -4.93 -10.76
CA HIS A 321 8.35 -4.76 -9.46
C HIS A 321 9.52 -3.77 -9.56
N ILE A 322 9.80 -3.04 -8.48
CA ILE A 322 10.94 -2.10 -8.46
C ILE A 322 12.26 -2.78 -8.81
N LEU A 323 12.42 -4.06 -8.48
CA LEU A 323 13.61 -4.84 -8.82
C LEU A 323 13.79 -5.03 -10.32
N ASN A 324 12.71 -5.01 -11.09
CA ASN A 324 12.76 -5.11 -12.55
C ASN A 324 13.25 -3.80 -13.19
N VAL A 325 13.08 -2.65 -12.52
CA VAL A 325 13.23 -1.34 -13.17
C VAL A 325 14.15 -0.38 -12.42
N CYS A 326 14.80 -0.81 -11.33
CA CYS A 326 15.69 0.03 -10.54
C CYS A 326 17.05 0.31 -11.20
N SER A 327 17.42 -0.47 -12.22
CA SER A 327 18.67 -0.31 -12.97
C SER A 327 18.45 -0.64 -14.44
N LEU A 328 19.32 -0.14 -15.32
CA LEU A 328 19.27 -0.47 -16.74
C LEU A 328 19.40 -1.98 -16.96
N ALA A 329 20.33 -2.65 -16.26
CA ALA A 329 20.54 -4.09 -16.38
C ALA A 329 19.26 -4.89 -16.06
N ALA A 330 18.55 -4.49 -15.00
CA ALA A 330 17.29 -5.12 -14.61
C ALA A 330 16.19 -4.85 -15.64
N LEU A 331 16.06 -3.61 -16.11
CA LEU A 331 15.03 -3.23 -17.09
C LEU A 331 15.22 -4.03 -18.39
N LEU A 332 16.45 -4.11 -18.90
CA LEU A 332 16.75 -4.87 -20.11
C LEU A 332 16.38 -6.34 -20.00
N LYS A 333 16.70 -6.98 -18.86
CA LYS A 333 16.34 -8.38 -18.60
C LYS A 333 14.83 -8.56 -18.48
N TYR A 334 14.15 -7.65 -17.80
CA TYR A 334 12.70 -7.70 -17.68
C TYR A 334 12.01 -7.58 -19.04
N LEU A 335 12.49 -6.68 -19.92
CA LEU A 335 11.97 -6.57 -21.29
C LEU A 335 12.22 -7.85 -22.11
N GLU A 336 13.34 -8.53 -21.91
CA GLU A 336 13.61 -9.83 -22.52
C GLU A 336 12.67 -10.93 -21.98
N GLU A 337 12.43 -10.96 -20.67
CA GLU A 337 11.51 -11.91 -20.02
C GLU A 337 10.05 -11.74 -20.48
N LEU A 338 9.66 -10.51 -20.84
CA LEU A 338 8.36 -10.21 -21.46
C LEU A 338 8.23 -10.72 -22.90
N GLY A 339 9.32 -11.21 -23.52
CA GLY A 339 9.32 -11.75 -24.88
C GLY A 339 9.20 -10.69 -25.98
N ILE A 340 9.50 -9.43 -25.66
CA ILE A 340 9.59 -8.29 -26.60
C ILE A 340 10.84 -8.43 -27.45
#